data_AF-A7M871-F1
#
_entry.id   AF-A7M871-F1
#
_cell.length_a   1.000
_cell.length_b   1.000
_cell.length_c   1.000
_cell.angle_alpha   90.00
_cell.angle_beta   90.00
_cell.angle_gamma   90.00
#
_symmetry.space_group_name_H-M   'P 1'
#
loop_
_entity.id
_entity.type
_entity.pdbx_description
1 polymer ?
#
loop_
_entity_poly.entity_id
_entity_poly.type
_entity_poly.pdbx_seq_one_letter_code
_entity_poly.pdbx_strand_id
1 'polypeptide(L)' 'MSRSDLESCVVALKGSVEAEKEKLSEHDRKTLHDKADEVTNWLDKNKSAEGHQYAEKLKEIEKLVTPINASCNCHFSAK' A
#
# COMPACT_ATOMS: atom_id res chain seq x y z
N MET A 1 14.59 -5.85 2.00
CA MET A 1 13.23 -5.54 2.46
C MET A 1 13.33 -4.94 3.84
N SER A 2 13.27 -3.62 3.88
CA SER A 2 13.36 -2.80 5.08
C SER A 2 12.02 -2.13 5.34
N ARG A 3 11.80 -1.66 6.57
CA ARG A 3 10.63 -0.86 6.94
C ARG A 3 10.33 0.25 5.93
N SER A 4 11.37 0.93 5.43
CA SER A 4 11.25 2.01 4.45
C SER A 4 10.62 1.57 3.13
N ASP A 5 10.84 0.33 2.68
CA ASP A 5 10.20 -0.20 1.47
C ASP A 5 8.68 -0.33 1.68
N LEU A 6 8.29 -0.85 2.85
CA LEU A 6 6.89 -1.05 3.21
C LEU A 6 6.17 0.29 3.47
N GLU A 7 6.83 1.21 4.19
CA GLU A 7 6.31 2.57 4.41
C GLU A 7 6.12 3.32 3.10
N SER A 8 7.11 3.27 2.20
CA SER A 8 7.02 3.89 0.88
C SER A 8 5.86 3.30 0.06
N CYS A 9 5.67 1.98 0.09
CA CYS A 9 4.55 1.32 -0.59
C CYS A 9 3.19 1.77 -0.04
N VAL A 10 3.03 1.80 1.28
CA VAL A 10 1.80 2.27 1.96
C VAL A 10 1.49 3.73 1.62
N VAL A 11 2.51 4.60 1.63
CA VAL A 11 2.36 6.03 1.32
C VAL A 11 2.03 6.24 -0.15
N ALA A 12 2.72 5.53 -1.06
CA ALA A 12 2.44 5.57 -2.49
C ALA A 12 0.99 5.10 -2.78
N LEU A 13 0.54 4.04 -2.12
CA LEU A 13 -0.83 3.56 -2.19
C LEU A 13 -1.84 4.63 -1.76
N LYS A 14 -1.70 5.20 -0.54
CA LYS A 14 -2.59 6.25 -0.05
C LYS A 14 -2.61 7.45 -1.01
N GLY A 15 -1.45 7.82 -1.57
CA GLY A 15 -1.34 8.88 -2.58
C GLY A 15 -2.15 8.59 -3.84
N SER A 16 -1.97 7.42 -4.45
CA SER A 16 -2.73 7.03 -5.65
C SER A 16 -4.24 6.93 -5.37
N VAL A 17 -4.62 6.41 -4.20
CA VAL A 17 -6.02 6.30 -3.78
C VAL A 17 -6.68 7.67 -3.65
N GLU A 18 -5.99 8.63 -3.04
CA GLU A 18 -6.52 9.99 -2.90
C GLU A 18 -6.57 10.74 -4.24
N ALA A 19 -5.60 10.47 -5.13
CA ALA A 19 -5.58 11.05 -6.48
C ALA A 19 -6.70 10.50 -7.38
N GLU A 20 -7.08 9.23 -7.22
CA GLU A 20 -8.11 8.57 -8.03
C GLU A 20 -9.37 8.24 -7.24
N LYS A 21 -9.59 8.89 -6.09
CA LYS A 21 -10.74 8.61 -5.20
C LYS A 21 -12.10 8.76 -5.88
N GLU A 22 -12.17 9.55 -6.93
CA GLU A 22 -13.35 9.79 -7.77
C GLU A 22 -13.60 8.69 -8.81
N LYS A 23 -12.55 7.96 -9.21
CA LYS A 23 -12.62 6.78 -10.08
C LYS A 23 -12.72 5.47 -9.29
N LEU A 24 -12.24 5.47 -8.05
CA LEU A 24 -12.28 4.34 -7.14
C LEU A 24 -13.61 4.26 -6.40
N SER A 25 -14.12 3.05 -6.24
CA SER A 25 -15.30 2.81 -5.43
C SER A 25 -15.03 3.12 -3.95
N GLU A 26 -16.06 3.52 -3.21
CA GLU A 26 -15.98 3.74 -1.75
C GLU A 26 -15.40 2.51 -1.03
N HIS A 27 -15.77 1.32 -1.51
CA HIS A 27 -15.32 0.06 -0.98
C HIS A 27 -13.80 -0.14 -1.13
N ASP A 28 -13.26 0.08 -2.33
CA ASP A 28 -11.83 -0.09 -2.61
C ASP A 28 -10.99 0.92 -1.84
N ARG A 29 -11.44 2.17 -1.83
CA ARG A 29 -10.79 3.25 -1.10
C ARG A 29 -10.72 2.95 0.40
N LYS A 30 -11.83 2.49 0.98
CA LYS A 30 -11.88 2.11 2.39
C LYS A 30 -10.98 0.90 2.68
N THR A 31 -11.01 -0.13 1.83
CA THR A 31 -10.18 -1.33 1.98
C THR A 31 -8.69 -1.00 1.95
N LEU A 32 -8.26 -0.15 1.01
CA LEU A 32 -6.87 0.27 0.91
C LEU A 32 -6.44 1.15 2.07
N HIS A 33 -7.30 2.07 2.51
CA HIS A 33 -7.00 2.92 3.65
C HIS A 33 -6.87 2.10 4.94
N ASP A 34 -7.76 1.14 5.16
CA ASP A 34 -7.75 0.25 6.32
C ASP A 34 -6.48 -0.61 6.34
N LYS A 35 -6.10 -1.20 5.19
CA LYS A 35 -4.88 -2.00 5.08
C LYS A 35 -3.61 -1.18 5.27
N ALA A 36 -3.57 0.04 4.71
CA ALA A 36 -2.48 0.97 4.92
C ALA A 36 -2.30 1.29 6.41
N ASP A 37 -3.38 1.56 7.13
CA ASP A 37 -3.37 1.84 8.56
C ASP A 37 -2.94 0.62 9.39
N GLU A 38 -3.44 -0.58 9.05
CA GLU A 38 -3.03 -1.84 9.66
C GLU A 38 -1.51 -2.02 9.60
N VAL A 39 -0.93 -1.81 8.42
CA VAL A 39 0.51 -1.98 8.21
C VAL A 39 1.32 -0.86 8.84
N THR A 40 0.87 0.39 8.82
CA THR A 40 1.53 1.48 9.54
C THR A 40 1.59 1.21 11.04
N ASN A 41 0.48 0.73 11.63
CA ASN A 41 0.43 0.34 13.04
C ASN A 41 1.33 -0.87 13.33
N TRP A 42 1.33 -1.86 12.43
CA TRP A 42 2.23 -3.01 12.54
C TRP A 42 3.70 -2.57 12.49
N LEU A 43 4.07 -1.69 11.56
CA LEU A 43 5.42 -1.13 11.45
C LEU A 43 5.84 -0.41 12.72
N ASP A 44 4.96 0.42 13.30
CA ASP A 44 5.27 1.13 14.55
C ASP A 44 5.46 0.17 15.73
N LYS A 45 4.69 -0.91 15.80
CA LYS A 45 4.87 -1.94 16.83
C LYS A 45 6.05 -2.88 16.58
N ASN A 46 6.42 -3.10 15.33
CA ASN A 46 7.40 -4.09 14.89
C ASN A 46 8.65 -3.42 14.28
N LYS A 47 9.18 -2.37 14.93
CA LYS A 47 10.37 -1.61 14.45
C LYS A 47 11.62 -2.47 14.26
N SER A 48 11.71 -3.59 14.98
CA SER A 48 12.81 -4.56 14.93
C SER A 48 12.42 -5.90 14.30
N ALA A 49 11.34 -5.93 13.51
CA ALA A 49 10.97 -7.13 12.75
C ALA A 49 12.08 -7.54 11.76
N GLU A 50 12.10 -8.82 11.43
CA GLU A 50 13.04 -9.35 10.44
C GLU A 50 12.63 -9.03 9.01
N GLY A 51 13.60 -9.01 8.09
CA GLY A 51 13.40 -8.76 6.66
C GLY A 51 12.30 -9.61 6.02
N HIS A 52 12.15 -10.86 6.47
CA HIS A 52 11.10 -11.77 6.02
C HIS A 52 9.69 -11.26 6.38
N GLN A 53 9.50 -10.76 7.61
CA GLN A 53 8.19 -10.26 8.06
C GLN A 53 7.76 -9.02 7.26
N TYR A 54 8.71 -8.13 6.95
CA TYR A 54 8.45 -7.01 6.05
C TYR A 54 8.09 -7.48 4.64
N ALA A 55 8.78 -8.48 4.11
CA ALA A 55 8.50 -9.03 2.78
C ALA A 55 7.09 -9.62 2.69
N GLU A 56 6.63 -10.35 3.70
CA GLU A 56 5.27 -10.88 3.74
C GLU A 56 4.21 -9.78 3.77
N LYS A 57 4.41 -8.75 4.61
CA LYS A 57 3.47 -7.62 4.65
C LYS A 57 3.47 -6.79 3.36
N LEU A 58 4.62 -6.63 2.72
CA LEU A 58 4.67 -5.98 1.41
C LEU A 58 3.84 -6.77 0.40
N LYS A 59 4.01 -8.09 0.36
CA LYS A 59 3.30 -8.98 -0.58
C LYS A 59 1.79 -8.97 -0.36
N GLU A 60 1.33 -8.87 0.89
CA GLU A 60 -0.09 -8.69 1.21
C GLU A 60 -0.66 -7.37 0.68
N ILE A 61 0.07 -6.27 0.89
CA ILE A 61 -0.32 -4.96 0.35
C ILE A 61 -0.33 -5.02 -1.18
N GLU A 62 0.77 -5.45 -1.81
CA GLU A 62 0.90 -5.49 -3.26
C GLU A 62 -0.25 -6.29 -3.91
N LYS A 63 -0.71 -7.38 -3.31
CA LYS A 63 -1.87 -8.14 -3.82
C LYS A 63 -3.17 -7.34 -3.82
N LEU A 64 -3.35 -6.42 -2.88
CA LEU A 64 -4.51 -5.54 -2.82
C LEU A 64 -4.35 -4.33 -3.75
N VAL A 65 -3.12 -3.84 -3.92
CA VAL A 65 -2.80 -2.72 -4.81
C VAL A 65 -2.82 -3.14 -6.28
N THR A 66 -2.32 -4.33 -6.62
CA THR A 66 -2.22 -4.84 -8.00
C THR A 66 -3.53 -4.72 -8.79
N PRO A 67 -4.69 -5.21 -8.30
CA PRO A 67 -5.94 -5.08 -9.03
C PRO A 67 -6.40 -3.62 -9.17
N ILE A 68 -6.11 -2.77 -8.19
CA ILE A 68 -6.53 -1.36 -8.17
C ILE A 68 -5.63 -0.51 -9.09
N ASN A 69 -4.32 -0.70 -9.02
CA ASN A 69 -3.33 -0.07 -9.89
C ASN A 69 -3.46 -0.56 -11.34
N ALA A 70 -3.85 -1.81 -11.58
CA ALA A 70 -4.13 -2.29 -12.93
C ALA A 70 -5.44 -1.71 -13.51
N SER A 71 -6.44 -1.44 -12.65
CA SER A 71 -7.68 -0.78 -13.06
C SER A 71 -7.47 0.72 -13.32
N CYS A 72 -6.55 1.34 -12.57
CA CYS A 72 -6.11 2.71 -12.72
C CYS A 72 -4.95 2.83 -13.71
N ASN A 73 -5.26 2.91 -15.01
CA ASN A 73 -4.28 3.24 -16.06
C ASN A 73 -3.87 4.73 -16.03
N CYS A 74 -3.56 5.27 -14.86
CA CYS A 74 -2.95 6.59 -14.70
C CYS A 74 -1.46 6.44 -14.53
N HIS A 75 -0.75 6.41 -15.67
CA HIS A 75 0.64 6.85 -15.87
C HIS A 75 1.49 6.91 -14.59
N PHE A 76 1.81 5.75 -13.99
CA PHE A 76 2.97 5.67 -13.10
C PHE A 76 4.19 5.80 -14.02
N SER A 77 4.53 7.05 -14.32
CA SER A 77 5.61 7.40 -15.23
C SER A 77 6.87 6.73 -14.71
N ALA A 78 7.49 5.99 -15.62
CA ALA A 78 8.85 5.53 -15.50
C ALA A 78 9.74 6.62 -14.92
N LYS A 79 10.59 6.21 -13.99
CA LYS A 79 11.90 6.81 -13.85
C LYS A 79 12.94 5.72 -14.02
#